data_AF-A0A2I8EM02-F1
#
_entry.id   AF-A0A2I8EM02-F1
#
_cell.length_a   1.000
_cell.length_b   1.000
_cell.length_c   1.000
_cell.angle_alpha   90.00
_cell.angle_beta   90.00
_cell.angle_gamma   90.00
#
_symmetry.space_group_name_H-M   'P 1'
#
loop_
_entity.id
_entity.type
_entity.pdbx_description
1 polymer ?
#
loop_
_entity_poly.entity_id
_entity_poly.type
_entity_poly.pdbx_seq_one_letter_code
_entity_poly.pdbx_strand_id
1 'polypeptide(L)'
;MRAMNMSDSQSGAEIGFIWPIRVYYEDTDAGGIVFYANYLKFFERARTEWLRACGVDQRKLAEESGALFVVRSTALDYRAPARLDDMLRIVSRIERLGRASVDFAQEAWRDDTLLATGTIRVGCVDSQSMKPAAIPPPVHAALRREPGPSVSTTSI
;
A
#
# COMPACT_ATOMS: atom_id res chain seq x y z
N MET A 1 28.02 21.48 35.18
CA MET A 1 27.65 21.39 33.75
C MET A 1 27.44 19.93 33.40
N ARG A 2 26.20 19.44 33.37
CA ARG A 2 25.86 18.10 32.89
C ARG A 2 25.21 18.27 31.52
N ALA A 3 25.76 17.58 30.53
CA ALA A 3 25.26 17.54 29.17
C ALA A 3 23.81 17.02 29.15
N MET A 4 22.94 17.75 28.45
CA MET A 4 21.59 17.32 28.12
C MET A 4 21.71 16.41 26.90
N ASN A 5 21.65 15.08 27.10
CA ASN A 5 21.49 14.15 25.99
C ASN A 5 20.06 14.29 25.45
N MET A 6 19.95 14.86 24.25
CA MET A 6 18.74 14.75 23.44
C MET A 6 18.57 13.29 23.06
N SER A 7 17.56 12.65 23.64
CA SER A 7 17.18 11.26 23.34
C SER A 7 16.62 11.16 21.92
N ASP A 8 17.14 10.20 21.18
CA ASP A 8 16.68 9.72 19.88
C ASP A 8 15.15 9.64 19.78
N SER A 9 14.55 10.44 18.90
CA SER A 9 13.24 10.17 18.35
C SER A 9 13.42 9.57 16.96
N GLN A 10 13.75 8.28 16.89
CA GLN A 10 13.59 7.53 15.64
C GLN A 10 12.09 7.38 15.38
N SER A 11 11.60 8.13 14.38
CA SER A 11 10.25 8.06 13.85
C SER A 11 9.97 6.65 13.32
N GLY A 12 9.00 5.97 13.91
CA GLY A 12 8.65 4.57 13.59
C GLY A 12 7.96 4.36 12.24
N ALA A 13 8.34 5.11 11.20
CA ALA A 13 7.58 5.24 9.95
C ALA A 13 8.41 4.98 8.68
N GLU A 14 9.23 3.93 8.63
CA GLU A 14 9.97 3.57 7.40
C GLU A 14 10.12 2.06 7.13
N ILE A 15 9.36 1.19 7.81
CA ILE A 15 9.38 -0.25 7.49
C ILE A 15 8.28 -0.56 6.48
N GLY A 16 8.63 -0.58 5.19
CA GLY A 16 7.74 -1.01 4.11
C GLY A 16 8.15 -0.50 2.73
N PHE A 17 7.41 -0.93 1.71
CA PHE A 17 7.53 -0.39 0.35
C PHE A 17 6.88 0.99 0.28
N ILE A 18 7.57 1.96 -0.31
CA ILE A 18 7.10 3.33 -0.46
C ILE A 18 6.71 3.58 -1.92
N TRP A 19 5.49 4.07 -2.12
CA TRP A 19 5.00 4.53 -3.42
C TRP A 19 4.61 6.02 -3.36
N PRO A 20 5.23 6.89 -4.18
CA PRO A 20 4.90 8.31 -4.21
C PRO A 20 3.61 8.59 -5.00
N ILE A 21 2.79 9.51 -4.50
CA ILE A 21 1.56 9.97 -5.16
C ILE A 21 1.46 11.48 -5.05
N ARG A 22 1.25 12.15 -6.19
CA ARG A 22 0.82 13.56 -6.21
C ARG A 22 -0.71 13.62 -6.13
N VAL A 23 -1.23 14.53 -5.31
CA VAL A 23 -2.66 14.84 -5.27
C VAL A 23 -3.03 15.76 -6.43
N TYR A 24 -3.97 15.33 -7.27
CA TYR A 24 -4.50 16.11 -8.39
C TYR A 24 -5.93 16.63 -8.11
N TYR A 25 -6.44 17.49 -8.99
CA TYR A 25 -7.80 18.01 -8.89
C TYR A 25 -8.86 16.90 -8.76
N GLU A 26 -8.71 15.80 -9.50
CA GLU A 26 -9.62 14.64 -9.45
C GLU A 26 -9.67 13.93 -8.09
N ASP A 27 -8.65 14.16 -7.25
CA ASP A 27 -8.56 13.55 -5.93
C ASP A 27 -9.31 14.36 -4.86
N THR A 28 -9.62 15.63 -5.15
CA THR A 28 -10.19 16.58 -4.20
C THR A 28 -11.72 16.66 -4.26
N ASP A 29 -12.35 17.11 -3.17
CA ASP A 29 -13.78 17.41 -3.10
C ASP A 29 -14.07 18.90 -2.80
N ALA A 30 -15.36 19.22 -2.63
CA ALA A 30 -15.82 20.59 -2.33
C ALA A 30 -15.27 21.16 -1.01
N GLY A 31 -14.72 20.32 -0.11
CA GLY A 31 -14.03 20.75 1.10
C GLY A 31 -12.60 21.24 0.85
N GLY A 32 -12.09 21.17 -0.39
CA GLY A 32 -10.74 21.59 -0.75
C GLY A 32 -9.64 20.65 -0.24
N ILE A 33 -10.01 19.42 0.10
CA ILE A 33 -9.12 18.36 0.57
C ILE A 33 -9.35 17.09 -0.25
N VAL A 34 -8.46 16.10 -0.11
CA VAL A 34 -8.64 14.78 -0.71
C VAL A 34 -9.94 14.15 -0.21
N PHE A 35 -10.80 13.74 -1.14
CA PHE A 35 -12.02 13.00 -0.83
C PHE A 35 -11.67 11.67 -0.15
N TYR A 36 -12.27 11.37 0.99
CA TYR A 36 -11.87 10.25 1.85
C TYR A 36 -11.72 8.91 1.10
N ALA A 37 -12.61 8.62 0.14
CA ALA A 37 -12.58 7.36 -0.61
C ALA A 37 -11.38 7.27 -1.58
N ASN A 38 -10.79 8.39 -1.99
CA ASN A 38 -9.63 8.38 -2.90
C ASN A 38 -8.36 7.81 -2.24
N TYR A 39 -8.28 7.79 -0.90
CA TYR A 39 -7.21 7.05 -0.21
C TYR A 39 -7.22 5.55 -0.54
N LEU A 40 -8.39 4.94 -0.81
CA LEU A 40 -8.44 3.55 -1.27
C LEU A 40 -7.78 3.37 -2.64
N LYS A 41 -7.95 4.35 -3.55
CA LYS A 41 -7.30 4.35 -4.87
C LYS A 41 -5.78 4.48 -4.71
N PHE A 42 -5.33 5.36 -3.83
CA PHE A 42 -3.90 5.53 -3.52
C PHE A 42 -3.28 4.24 -2.96
N PHE A 43 -3.96 3.62 -2.01
CA PHE A 43 -3.57 2.34 -1.43
C PHE A 43 -3.57 1.23 -2.48
N GLU A 44 -4.54 1.16 -3.39
CA GLU A 44 -4.55 0.19 -4.48
C GLU A 44 -3.37 0.37 -5.46
N ARG A 45 -3.10 1.61 -5.90
CA ARG A 45 -1.95 1.93 -6.75
C ARG A 45 -0.65 1.46 -6.10
N ALA A 46 -0.47 1.74 -4.81
CA ALA A 46 0.71 1.29 -4.07
C ALA A 46 0.81 -0.24 -3.96
N ARG A 47 -0.29 -0.97 -3.73
CA ARG A 47 -0.27 -2.45 -3.74
C ARG A 47 0.03 -3.03 -5.13
N THR A 48 -0.46 -2.38 -6.18
CA THR A 48 -0.18 -2.81 -7.57
C THR A 48 1.31 -2.69 -7.87
N GLU A 49 1.93 -1.58 -7.48
CA GLU A 49 3.36 -1.37 -7.70
C GLU A 49 4.23 -2.18 -6.74
N TRP A 50 3.73 -2.47 -5.54
CA TRP A 50 4.32 -3.45 -4.63
C TRP A 50 4.37 -4.86 -5.27
N LEU A 51 3.28 -5.31 -5.89
CA LEU A 51 3.23 -6.59 -6.60
C LEU A 51 4.21 -6.60 -7.78
N ARG A 52 4.26 -5.51 -8.55
CA ARG A 52 5.20 -5.34 -9.65
C ARG A 52 6.65 -5.43 -9.17
N ALA A 53 6.97 -4.79 -8.04
CA ALA A 53 8.30 -4.86 -7.43
C ALA A 53 8.65 -6.28 -6.92
N CYS A 54 7.66 -7.10 -6.58
CA CYS A 54 7.85 -8.53 -6.31
C CYS A 54 8.03 -9.39 -7.58
N GLY A 55 7.97 -8.80 -8.77
CA GLY A 55 7.97 -9.52 -10.05
C GLY A 55 6.63 -10.17 -10.40
N VAL A 56 5.54 -9.74 -9.77
CA VAL A 56 4.19 -10.27 -10.02
C VAL A 56 3.42 -9.31 -10.91
N ASP A 57 3.24 -9.70 -12.18
CA ASP A 57 2.32 -9.04 -13.10
C ASP A 57 0.93 -9.65 -12.97
N GLN A 58 -0.07 -8.83 -12.60
CA GLN A 58 -1.43 -9.32 -12.33
C GLN A 58 -2.16 -9.81 -13.59
N ARG A 59 -1.88 -9.24 -14.76
CA ARG A 59 -2.47 -9.71 -16.02
C ARG A 59 -1.90 -11.08 -16.37
N LYS A 60 -0.57 -11.23 -16.34
CA LYS A 60 0.09 -12.52 -16.58
C LYS A 60 -0.34 -13.57 -15.57
N LEU A 61 -0.48 -13.19 -14.29
CA LEU A 61 -1.00 -14.07 -13.26
C LEU A 61 -2.36 -14.65 -13.65
N ALA A 62 -3.29 -13.81 -14.07
CA ALA A 62 -4.62 -14.25 -14.49
C ALA A 62 -4.57 -15.13 -15.75
N GLU A 63 -3.79 -14.75 -16.75
CA GLU A 63 -3.66 -15.47 -18.02
C GLU A 63 -2.99 -16.85 -17.85
N GLU A 64 -1.93 -16.94 -17.03
CA GLU A 64 -1.11 -18.15 -16.90
C GLU A 64 -1.62 -19.12 -15.82
N SER A 65 -2.26 -18.61 -14.76
CA SER A 65 -2.66 -19.43 -13.61
C SER A 65 -4.16 -19.46 -13.33
N GLY A 66 -4.94 -18.59 -13.99
CA GLY A 66 -6.35 -18.40 -13.67
C GLY A 66 -6.60 -17.78 -12.29
N ALA A 67 -5.57 -17.25 -11.61
CA ALA A 67 -5.71 -16.61 -10.31
C ALA A 67 -5.96 -15.11 -10.44
N LEU A 68 -6.90 -14.58 -9.66
CA LEU A 68 -7.20 -13.16 -9.55
C LEU A 68 -7.19 -12.71 -8.09
N PHE A 69 -6.69 -11.51 -7.82
CA PHE A 69 -6.77 -10.87 -6.52
C PHE A 69 -8.00 -9.96 -6.42
N VAL A 70 -8.77 -10.12 -5.35
CA VAL A 70 -9.97 -9.30 -5.08
C VAL A 70 -9.93 -8.74 -3.67
N VAL A 71 -10.32 -7.48 -3.49
CA VAL A 71 -10.45 -6.88 -2.16
C VAL A 71 -11.64 -7.51 -1.44
N ARG A 72 -11.42 -8.08 -0.27
CA ARG A 72 -12.46 -8.72 0.56
C ARG A 72 -13.00 -7.79 1.65
N SER A 73 -12.13 -6.99 2.27
CA SER A 73 -12.49 -6.03 3.31
C SER A 73 -11.44 -4.93 3.45
N THR A 74 -11.88 -3.75 3.86
CA THR A 74 -11.03 -2.59 4.14
C THR A 74 -11.49 -1.89 5.42
N ALA A 75 -10.56 -1.41 6.24
CA ALA A 75 -10.83 -0.47 7.34
C ALA A 75 -9.82 0.66 7.27
N LEU A 76 -10.28 1.91 7.40
CA LEU A 76 -9.46 3.11 7.27
C LEU A 76 -9.71 4.07 8.43
N ASP A 77 -8.65 4.68 8.95
CA ASP A 77 -8.71 5.80 9.89
C ASP A 77 -8.07 7.03 9.26
N TYR A 78 -8.80 8.14 9.22
CA TYR A 78 -8.34 9.41 8.67
C TYR A 78 -7.94 10.35 9.81
N ARG A 79 -6.70 10.86 9.79
CA ARG A 79 -6.08 11.63 10.87
C ARG A 79 -5.80 13.08 10.50
N ALA A 80 -5.42 13.34 9.24
CA ALA A 80 -5.15 14.68 8.75
C ALA A 80 -5.47 14.81 7.26
N PRO A 81 -5.88 16.00 6.78
CA PRO A 81 -6.19 16.20 5.38
C PRO A 81 -4.93 16.41 4.52
N ALA A 82 -5.00 15.92 3.28
CA ALA A 82 -4.15 16.36 2.18
C ALA A 82 -4.92 17.30 1.25
N ARG A 83 -4.20 18.16 0.55
CA ARG A 83 -4.73 19.16 -0.38
C ARG A 83 -4.17 18.95 -1.79
N LEU A 84 -4.76 19.66 -2.74
CA LEU A 84 -4.24 19.75 -4.10
C LEU A 84 -2.72 20.02 -4.06
N ASP A 85 -2.01 19.28 -4.89
CA ASP A 85 -0.56 19.37 -5.05
C ASP A 85 0.27 18.88 -3.85
N ASP A 86 -0.31 18.27 -2.81
CA ASP A 86 0.48 17.58 -1.79
C ASP A 86 1.22 16.36 -2.42
N MET A 87 2.47 16.13 -2.01
CA MET A 87 3.20 14.89 -2.30
C MET A 87 2.99 13.91 -1.15
N LEU A 88 2.42 12.75 -1.46
CA LEU A 88 2.13 11.71 -0.50
C LEU A 88 3.10 10.54 -0.66
N ARG A 89 3.53 9.97 0.47
CA ARG A 89 4.20 8.68 0.53
C ARG A 89 3.20 7.64 1.01
N ILE A 90 2.89 6.66 0.17
CA ILE A 90 2.09 5.50 0.57
C ILE A 90 3.03 4.38 0.98
N VAL A 91 3.06 4.06 2.27
CA VAL A 91 3.84 2.95 2.81
C VAL A 91 2.96 1.70 2.80
N SER A 92 3.46 0.58 2.30
CA SER A 92 2.71 -0.69 2.21
C SER A 92 3.54 -1.87 2.69
N ARG A 93 2.94 -2.73 3.52
CA ARG A 93 3.57 -3.96 4.05
C ARG A 93 2.53 -5.08 4.20
N ILE A 94 2.99 -6.33 4.19
CA ILE A 94 2.14 -7.48 4.52
C ILE A 94 2.14 -7.65 6.04
N GLU A 95 0.96 -7.68 6.65
CA GLU A 95 0.81 -8.09 8.06
C GLU A 95 0.61 -9.59 8.18
N ARG A 96 -0.07 -10.20 7.21
CA ARG A 96 -0.31 -11.65 7.20
C ARG A 96 -0.42 -12.18 5.78
N LEU A 97 0.34 -13.24 5.49
CA LEU A 97 0.24 -14.01 4.25
C LEU A 97 -0.36 -15.39 4.55
N GLY A 98 -1.56 -15.63 4.05
CA GLY A 98 -2.24 -16.92 4.12
C GLY A 98 -2.19 -17.68 2.80
N ARG A 99 -2.77 -18.89 2.77
CA ARG A 99 -2.81 -19.74 1.57
C ARG A 99 -3.62 -19.13 0.41
N ALA A 100 -4.69 -18.40 0.73
CA ALA A 100 -5.66 -17.88 -0.23
C ALA A 100 -5.95 -16.38 -0.03
N SER A 101 -5.17 -15.70 0.81
CA SER A 101 -5.37 -14.28 1.11
C SER A 101 -4.11 -13.61 1.64
N VAL A 102 -4.11 -12.29 1.54
CA VAL A 102 -3.05 -11.40 2.03
C VAL A 102 -3.72 -10.26 2.80
N ASP A 103 -3.22 -9.97 3.99
CA ASP A 103 -3.61 -8.81 4.79
C ASP A 103 -2.50 -7.78 4.70
N PHE A 104 -2.82 -6.60 4.16
CA PHE A 104 -1.92 -5.46 4.03
C PHE A 104 -2.22 -4.41 5.10
N ALA A 105 -1.16 -3.82 5.63
CA ALA A 105 -1.22 -2.52 6.29
C ALA A 105 -0.65 -1.45 5.37
N GLN A 106 -1.35 -0.32 5.28
CA GLN A 106 -0.96 0.81 4.47
C GLN A 106 -1.13 2.12 5.22
N GLU A 107 -0.24 3.05 4.95
CA GLU A 107 -0.22 4.36 5.59
C GLU A 107 0.02 5.43 4.52
N ALA A 108 -0.72 6.53 4.60
CA ALA A 108 -0.50 7.71 3.77
C ALA A 108 0.17 8.80 4.61
N TRP A 109 1.32 9.27 4.16
CA TRP A 109 2.10 10.30 4.82
C TRP A 109 2.28 11.51 3.91
N ARG A 110 2.25 12.72 4.48
CA ARG A 110 2.80 13.93 3.86
C ARG A 110 3.90 14.43 4.78
N ASP A 111 5.14 14.43 4.29
CA ASP A 111 6.33 14.64 5.12
C ASP A 111 6.27 13.70 6.36
N ASP A 112 6.32 14.26 7.57
CA ASP A 112 6.21 13.53 8.84
C ASP A 112 4.77 13.44 9.39
N THR A 113 3.77 13.92 8.63
CA THR A 113 2.36 13.88 9.05
C THR A 113 1.67 12.62 8.55
N LEU A 114 1.22 11.77 9.46
CA LEU A 114 0.33 10.65 9.15
C LEU A 114 -1.06 11.16 8.80
N LEU A 115 -1.49 10.91 7.56
CA LEU A 115 -2.78 11.36 7.03
C LEU A 115 -3.87 10.32 7.20
N ALA A 116 -3.57 9.06 6.87
CA ALA A 116 -4.51 7.96 6.95
C ALA A 116 -3.80 6.62 7.16
N THR A 117 -4.45 5.72 7.88
CA THR A 117 -4.04 4.31 7.99
C THR A 117 -5.10 3.41 7.37
N GLY A 118 -4.71 2.29 6.80
CA GLY A 118 -5.61 1.33 6.18
C GLY A 118 -5.17 -0.11 6.41
N THR A 119 -6.13 -0.98 6.74
CA THR A 119 -5.97 -2.44 6.66
C THR A 119 -6.79 -2.97 5.49
N ILE A 120 -6.17 -3.75 4.61
CA ILE A 120 -6.79 -4.27 3.39
C ILE A 120 -6.58 -5.77 3.32
N ARG A 121 -7.68 -6.53 3.33
CA ARG A 121 -7.65 -7.97 3.07
C ARG A 121 -7.93 -8.22 1.60
N VAL A 122 -7.01 -8.90 0.94
CA VAL A 122 -7.11 -9.33 -0.46
C VAL A 122 -7.25 -10.85 -0.48
N GLY A 123 -8.26 -11.36 -1.16
CA GLY A 123 -8.45 -12.79 -1.42
C GLY A 123 -7.94 -13.17 -2.80
N CYS A 124 -7.42 -14.38 -2.94
CA CYS A 124 -7.17 -15.00 -4.23
C CYS A 124 -8.39 -15.83 -4.64
N VAL A 125 -8.85 -15.64 -5.86
CA VAL A 125 -9.98 -16.37 -6.45
C VAL A 125 -9.60 -16.95 -7.80
N ASP A 126 -10.30 -18.00 -8.20
CA ASP A 126 -10.28 -18.48 -9.58
C ASP A 126 -10.99 -17.46 -10.47
N SER A 127 -10.36 -17.09 -11.59
CA SER A 127 -10.77 -15.95 -12.44
C SER A 127 -12.05 -16.22 -13.22
N GLN A 128 -12.46 -17.49 -13.37
CA GLN A 128 -13.68 -17.86 -14.09
C GLN A 128 -14.86 -18.03 -13.13
N SER A 129 -14.66 -18.79 -12.06
CA SER A 129 -15.71 -19.14 -11.10
C SER A 129 -15.87 -18.13 -9.97
N MET A 130 -14.90 -17.24 -9.78
CA MET A 130 -14.82 -16.28 -8.66
C MET A 130 -14.84 -16.92 -7.27
N LYS A 131 -14.56 -18.22 -7.19
CA LYS A 131 -14.48 -18.97 -5.92
C LYS A 131 -13.08 -18.82 -5.30
N PRO A 132 -12.95 -18.90 -3.96
CA PRO A 132 -11.64 -18.86 -3.31
C PRO A 132 -10.67 -19.91 -3.87
N ALA A 133 -9.46 -19.46 -4.21
CA ALA A 133 -8.38 -20.29 -4.75
C ALA A 133 -7.09 -20.06 -3.95
N ALA A 134 -6.17 -21.02 -4.00
CA ALA A 134 -4.85 -20.82 -3.41
C ALA A 134 -4.05 -19.82 -4.24
N ILE A 135 -3.25 -18.99 -3.57
CA ILE A 135 -2.25 -18.16 -4.25
C ILE A 135 -1.25 -19.11 -4.93
N PRO A 136 -0.94 -18.93 -6.23
CA PRO A 136 0.01 -19.80 -6.93
C PRO A 136 1.37 -19.84 -6.20
N PRO A 137 2.03 -21.02 -6.08
CA PRO A 137 3.26 -21.14 -5.30
C PRO A 137 4.38 -20.16 -5.66
N PRO A 138 4.65 -19.86 -6.95
CA PRO A 138 5.68 -18.87 -7.31
C PRO A 138 5.34 -17.47 -6.80
N VAL A 139 4.07 -17.08 -6.88
CA VAL A 139 3.56 -15.79 -6.41
C VAL A 139 3.65 -15.74 -4.90
N HIS A 140 3.15 -16.75 -4.20
CA HIS A 140 3.21 -16.83 -2.75
C HIS A 140 4.67 -16.74 -2.22
N ALA A 141 5.63 -17.38 -2.92
CA ALA A 141 7.04 -17.27 -2.59
C ALA A 141 7.59 -15.85 -2.85
N ALA A 142 7.14 -15.17 -3.91
CA ALA A 142 7.49 -13.78 -4.18
C ALA A 142 6.94 -12.84 -3.10
N LEU A 143 5.66 -12.98 -2.72
CA LEU A 143 5.04 -12.13 -1.70
C LEU A 143 5.74 -12.30 -0.34
N ARG A 144 6.18 -13.52 0.00
CA ARG A 144 6.88 -13.81 1.26
C ARG A 144 8.26 -13.13 1.35
N ARG A 145 8.92 -12.89 0.22
CA ARG A 145 10.20 -12.16 0.22
C ARG A 145 10.00 -10.66 0.43
N GLU A 146 8.80 -10.16 0.10
CA GLU A 146 8.48 -8.73 -0.02
C GLU A 146 9.41 -8.02 -1.04
N PRO A 147 9.05 -6.84 -1.56
CA PRO A 147 10.02 -6.04 -2.29
C PRO A 147 11.05 -5.50 -1.30
N GLY A 148 12.31 -5.39 -1.71
CA GLY A 148 13.31 -4.68 -0.92
C GLY A 148 12.87 -3.23 -0.67
N PRO A 149 13.43 -2.55 0.36
CA PRO A 149 13.07 -1.17 0.64
C PRO A 149 13.30 -0.30 -0.61
N SER A 150 12.25 0.40 -1.06
CA SER A 150 12.39 1.36 -2.15
C SER A 150 13.10 2.59 -1.62
N VAL A 151 14.38 2.74 -1.96
CA VAL A 151 15.11 3.98 -1.70
C VAL A 151 14.46 5.06 -2.55
N SER A 152 13.85 6.04 -1.89
CA SER A 152 13.27 7.21 -2.55
C SER A 152 14.38 7.90 -3.33
N THR A 153 14.36 7.77 -4.66
CA THR A 153 15.27 8.52 -5.52
C THR A 153 14.71 9.93 -5.59
N THR A 154 15.22 10.83 -4.76
CA THR A 154 15.00 12.27 -4.89
C THR A 154 15.63 12.73 -6.20
N SER A 155 14.82 12.94 -7.24
CA SER A 155 15.04 13.76 -8.45
C SER A 155 13.76 13.55 -9.29
N ILE A 156 13.03 14.55 -9.76
CA ILE A 156 13.40 15.75 -10.55
C ILE A 156 12.44 16.89 -10.18
#